data_AF-C5BFI3-F1
#
_entry.id   AF-C5BFI3-F1
#
_cell.length_a   1.000
_cell.length_b   1.000
_cell.length_c   1.000
_cell.angle_alpha   90.00
_cell.angle_beta   90.00
_cell.angle_gamma   90.00
#
_symmetry.space_group_name_H-M   'P 1'
#
loop_
_entity.id
_entity.type
_entity.pdbx_description
1 polymer ?
#
loop_
_entity_poly.entity_id
_entity_poly.type
_entity_poly.pdbx_seq_one_letter_code
_entity_poly.pdbx_strand_id
1 'polypeptide(L)'
;MTGSQWRISDEFWEKMAPLIPEHKTNHPLGTHRKRVDNRAAMDAIFFVLRTGCQWNALNATGICSSSSAHRCFREWRNAEVFGRFWQNGLLVCEHLDGIDWSWLSMDDCMTKSLLSGTKKQATIPQTEGDKA
;
A
#
# COMPACT_ATOMS: atom_id res chain seq x y z
N MET A 1 25.12 -11.07 -2.07
CA MET A 1 23.92 -11.50 -1.33
C MET A 1 22.71 -10.87 -1.99
N THR A 2 22.06 -11.58 -2.91
CA THR A 2 20.88 -11.09 -3.64
C THR A 2 19.68 -11.10 -2.71
N GLY A 3 19.52 -10.03 -1.95
CA GLY A 3 18.37 -9.83 -1.07
C GLY A 3 17.08 -9.91 -1.88
N SER A 4 16.13 -10.70 -1.39
CA SER A 4 14.80 -10.84 -1.97
C SER A 4 14.18 -9.46 -2.17
N GLN A 5 14.16 -8.96 -3.42
CA GLN A 5 13.77 -7.60 -3.83
C GLN A 5 12.40 -7.09 -3.29
N TRP A 6 11.64 -7.97 -2.66
CA TRP A 6 10.26 -7.77 -2.22
C TRP A 6 10.04 -8.04 -0.73
N ARG A 7 11.10 -8.34 0.04
CA ARG A 7 11.02 -8.46 1.50
C ARG A 7 11.44 -7.15 2.13
N ILE A 8 10.72 -6.77 3.17
CA ILE A 8 11.04 -5.58 3.95
C ILE A 8 12.29 -5.88 4.79
N SER A 9 13.24 -4.94 4.93
CA SER A 9 14.40 -5.13 5.81
C SER A 9 13.99 -5.23 7.28
N ASP A 10 14.81 -5.87 8.12
CA ASP A 10 14.49 -6.02 9.55
C ASP A 10 14.43 -4.65 10.26
N GLU A 11 15.34 -3.73 9.93
CA GLU A 11 15.32 -2.36 10.46
C GLU A 11 14.01 -1.61 10.15
N PHE A 12 13.46 -1.81 8.95
CA PHE A 12 12.20 -1.16 8.56
C PHE A 12 11.01 -1.84 9.23
N TRP A 13 11.08 -3.15 9.42
CA TRP A 13 10.10 -3.91 10.18
C TRP A 13 10.02 -3.47 11.64
N GLU A 14 11.16 -3.27 12.30
CA GLU A 14 11.21 -2.80 13.69
C GLU A 14 10.48 -1.48 13.89
N LYS A 15 10.48 -0.60 12.88
CA LYS A 15 9.71 0.65 12.89
C LYS A 15 8.22 0.46 12.62
N MET A 16 7.85 -0.55 11.82
CA MET A 16 6.45 -0.83 11.45
C MET A 16 5.70 -1.66 12.49
N ALA A 17 6.35 -2.69 13.04
CA ALA A 17 5.71 -3.68 13.91
C ALA A 17 4.99 -3.06 15.12
N PRO A 18 5.54 -2.04 15.81
CA PRO A 18 4.88 -1.40 16.95
C PRO A 18 3.59 -0.65 16.59
N LEU A 19 3.43 -0.27 15.31
CA LEU A 19 2.24 0.44 14.84
C LEU A 19 1.06 -0.51 14.57
N ILE A 20 1.34 -1.82 14.45
CA ILE A 20 0.32 -2.82 14.16
C ILE A 20 -0.51 -3.08 15.43
N PRO A 21 -1.84 -2.87 15.40
CA PRO A 21 -2.67 -3.11 16.56
C PRO A 21 -2.66 -4.59 16.95
N GLU A 22 -2.60 -4.85 18.25
CA GLU A 22 -2.73 -6.21 18.77
C GLU A 22 -4.09 -6.80 18.41
N HIS A 23 -4.06 -8.01 17.85
CA HIS A 23 -5.28 -8.71 17.49
C HIS A 23 -5.85 -9.46 18.71
N LYS A 24 -6.98 -9.00 19.23
CA LYS A 24 -7.72 -9.70 20.28
C LYS A 24 -8.51 -10.86 19.67
N THR A 25 -8.13 -12.08 20.01
CA THR A 25 -8.91 -13.29 19.65
C THR A 25 -9.98 -13.52 20.72
N ASN A 26 -11.22 -13.15 20.43
CA ASN A 26 -12.32 -13.26 21.40
C ASN A 26 -13.10 -14.60 21.31
N HIS A 27 -12.52 -15.64 20.71
CA HIS A 27 -13.25 -16.90 20.51
C HIS A 27 -13.12 -17.83 21.71
N PRO A 28 -14.24 -18.25 22.35
CA PRO A 28 -14.22 -18.96 23.64
C PRO A 28 -13.53 -20.32 23.61
N LEU A 29 -13.51 -21.00 22.46
CA LEU A 29 -12.90 -22.34 22.32
C LEU A 29 -11.51 -22.33 21.67
N GLY A 30 -11.00 -21.15 21.25
CA GLY A 30 -9.68 -21.04 20.62
C GLY A 30 -9.49 -21.83 19.31
N THR A 31 -10.54 -22.42 18.74
CA THR A 31 -10.46 -23.41 17.65
C THR A 31 -10.29 -22.81 16.25
N HIS A 32 -10.20 -21.48 16.11
CA HIS A 32 -9.99 -20.88 14.80
C HIS A 32 -8.56 -21.04 14.29
N ARG A 33 -8.44 -21.10 12.96
CA ARG A 33 -7.16 -21.08 12.28
C ARG A 33 -6.35 -19.86 12.75
N LYS A 34 -5.12 -20.12 13.20
CA LYS A 34 -4.18 -19.07 13.60
C LYS A 34 -4.06 -18.03 12.50
N ARG A 35 -4.02 -16.76 12.90
CA ARG A 35 -3.80 -15.65 11.99
C ARG A 35 -2.45 -15.82 11.30
N VAL A 36 -2.36 -15.34 10.07
CA VAL A 36 -1.07 -15.22 9.37
C VAL A 36 -0.16 -14.33 10.20
N ASP A 37 1.11 -14.70 10.27
CA ASP A 37 2.15 -13.92 10.91
C ASP A 37 2.20 -12.49 10.33
N ASN A 38 2.36 -11.49 11.21
CA ASN A 38 2.29 -10.08 10.80
C ASN A 38 3.43 -9.72 9.83
N ARG A 39 4.62 -10.30 10.02
CA ARG A 39 5.77 -10.06 9.13
C ARG A 39 5.49 -10.63 7.74
N ALA A 40 5.01 -11.86 7.67
CA ALA A 40 4.60 -12.49 6.41
C ALA A 40 3.46 -11.72 5.71
N ALA A 41 2.48 -11.22 6.46
CA ALA A 41 1.39 -10.41 5.91
C ALA A 41 1.91 -9.08 5.34
N MET A 42 2.86 -8.41 6.02
CA MET A 42 3.43 -7.16 5.54
C MET A 42 4.30 -7.36 4.30
N ASP A 43 5.15 -8.39 4.27
CA ASP A 43 5.94 -8.73 3.08
C ASP A 43 5.04 -9.04 1.87
N ALA A 44 3.94 -9.77 2.09
CA ALA A 44 2.94 -10.03 1.06
C ALA A 44 2.27 -8.77 0.52
N ILE A 45 1.89 -7.84 1.41
CA ILE A 45 1.31 -6.54 1.01
C ILE A 45 2.34 -5.73 0.22
N PHE A 46 3.59 -5.67 0.69
CA PHE A 46 4.66 -4.94 0.03
C PHE A 46 4.97 -5.51 -1.36
N PHE A 47 4.97 -6.84 -1.51
CA PHE A 47 5.10 -7.49 -2.81
C PHE A 47 4.01 -7.04 -3.79
N VAL A 48 2.73 -7.06 -3.37
CA VAL A 48 1.60 -6.63 -4.21
C VAL A 48 1.74 -5.15 -4.59
N LEU A 49 2.08 -4.28 -3.65
CA LEU A 49 2.22 -2.84 -3.90
C LEU A 49 3.39 -2.53 -4.84
N ARG A 50 4.53 -3.21 -4.68
CA ARG A 50 5.74 -2.97 -5.48
C ARG A 50 5.63 -3.54 -6.89
N THR A 51 4.89 -4.64 -7.09
CA THR A 51 4.69 -5.29 -8.40
C THR A 51 3.46 -4.78 -9.14
N GLY A 52 2.46 -4.26 -8.43
CA GLY A 52 1.15 -3.93 -9.00
C GLY A 52 0.35 -5.17 -9.43
N CYS A 53 0.73 -6.38 -9.01
CA CYS A 53 0.02 -7.59 -9.41
C CYS A 53 -1.37 -7.65 -8.77
N GLN A 54 -2.27 -8.43 -9.36
CA GLN A 54 -3.56 -8.72 -8.74
C GLN A 54 -3.36 -9.45 -7.42
N TRP A 55 -4.21 -9.18 -6.41
CA TRP A 55 -4.15 -9.85 -5.11
C TRP A 55 -4.14 -11.37 -5.22
N ASN A 56 -4.92 -11.96 -6.12
CA ASN A 56 -4.96 -13.42 -6.29
C ASN A 56 -3.65 -14.00 -6.85
N ALA A 57 -2.86 -13.20 -7.58
CA ALA A 57 -1.55 -13.63 -8.05
C ALA A 57 -0.56 -13.82 -6.89
N LEU A 58 -0.78 -13.18 -5.74
CA LEU A 58 0.02 -13.39 -4.53
C LEU A 58 0.05 -14.86 -4.10
N ASN A 59 -1.01 -15.63 -4.35
CA ASN A 59 -1.07 -17.05 -3.94
C ASN A 59 0.07 -17.88 -4.55
N ALA A 60 0.58 -17.50 -5.73
CA ALA A 60 1.70 -18.17 -6.38
C ALA A 60 3.05 -17.95 -5.67
N THR A 61 3.16 -16.94 -4.80
CA THR A 61 4.40 -16.61 -4.08
C THR A 61 4.65 -17.52 -2.86
N GLY A 62 3.61 -18.17 -2.33
CA GLY A 62 3.69 -18.97 -1.12
C GLY A 62 3.91 -18.19 0.18
N ILE A 63 3.96 -16.85 0.15
CA ILE A 63 4.17 -16.02 1.37
C ILE A 63 2.99 -16.18 2.33
N CYS A 64 1.78 -15.85 1.86
CA CYS A 64 0.52 -16.16 2.52
C CYS A 64 -0.63 -16.10 1.50
N SER A 65 -1.85 -16.44 1.93
CA SER A 65 -3.01 -16.38 1.02
C SER A 65 -3.40 -14.93 0.70
N SER A 66 -3.85 -14.70 -0.53
CA SER A 66 -4.34 -13.40 -1.01
C SER A 66 -5.42 -12.81 -0.10
N SER A 67 -6.36 -13.66 0.32
CA SER A 67 -7.43 -13.30 1.26
C SER A 67 -6.89 -12.83 2.62
N SER A 68 -5.86 -13.48 3.14
CA SER A 68 -5.27 -13.14 4.44
C SER A 68 -4.50 -11.83 4.37
N ALA A 69 -3.67 -11.66 3.32
CA ALA A 69 -2.93 -10.41 3.10
C ALA A 69 -3.88 -9.22 2.91
N HIS A 70 -4.91 -9.38 2.06
CA HIS A 70 -5.87 -8.31 1.81
C HIS A 70 -6.71 -7.97 3.05
N ARG A 71 -7.08 -8.97 3.87
CA ARG A 71 -7.73 -8.73 5.16
C ARG A 71 -6.82 -7.92 6.11
N CYS A 72 -5.56 -8.31 6.26
CA CYS A 72 -4.60 -7.57 7.08
C CYS A 72 -4.43 -6.14 6.56
N PHE A 73 -4.30 -5.96 5.24
CA PHE A 73 -4.21 -4.63 4.62
C PHE A 73 -5.41 -3.75 4.98
N ARG A 74 -6.63 -4.26 4.88
CA ARG A 74 -7.84 -3.51 5.23
C ARG A 74 -7.89 -3.14 6.71
N GLU A 75 -7.58 -4.09 7.58
CA GLU A 75 -7.57 -3.85 9.03
C GLU A 75 -6.52 -2.80 9.41
N TRP A 76 -5.31 -2.89 8.86
CA TRP A 76 -4.22 -1.96 9.13
C TRP A 76 -4.44 -0.59 8.50
N ARG A 77 -5.08 -0.53 7.32
CA ARG A 77 -5.53 0.72 6.73
C ARG A 77 -6.56 1.42 7.63
N ASN A 78 -7.55 0.68 8.13
CA ASN A 78 -8.58 1.23 9.00
C ASN A 78 -8.02 1.65 10.37
N ALA A 79 -6.95 1.00 10.84
CA ALA A 79 -6.22 1.37 12.05
C ALA A 79 -5.12 2.42 11.80
N GLU A 80 -5.06 3.02 10.60
CA GLU A 80 -4.11 4.06 10.21
C GLU A 80 -2.62 3.67 10.34
N VAL A 81 -2.30 2.38 10.32
CA VAL A 81 -0.92 1.88 10.47
C VAL A 81 0.01 2.53 9.44
N PHE A 82 -0.41 2.55 8.17
CA PHE A 82 0.37 3.13 7.07
C PHE A 82 0.49 4.65 7.18
N GLY A 83 -0.57 5.33 7.63
CA GLY A 83 -0.57 6.79 7.81
C GLY A 83 0.40 7.20 8.92
N ARG A 84 0.35 6.52 10.07
CA ARG A 84 1.28 6.73 11.19
C ARG A 84 2.72 6.42 10.80
N PHE A 85 2.93 5.36 10.03
CA PHE A 85 4.25 5.03 9.52
C PHE A 85 4.81 6.15 8.62
N TRP A 86 3.99 6.65 7.70
CA TRP A 86 4.36 7.77 6.83
C TRP A 86 4.68 9.04 7.63
N GLN A 87 3.85 9.40 8.62
CA GLN A 87 4.09 10.52 9.52
C GLN A 87 5.43 10.38 10.27
N ASN A 88 5.72 9.20 10.82
CA ASN A 88 7.00 8.94 11.48
C ASN A 88 8.19 9.11 10.51
N GLY A 89 8.02 8.71 9.25
CA GLY A 89 9.01 8.95 8.20
C GLY A 89 9.26 10.44 7.95
N LEU A 90 8.20 11.24 7.87
CA LEU A 90 8.31 12.70 7.69
C LEU A 90 9.05 13.37 8.84
N LEU A 91 8.75 13.00 10.09
CA LEU A 91 9.42 13.56 11.26
C LEU A 91 10.92 13.24 11.27
N VAL A 92 11.31 12.04 10.81
CA VAL A 92 12.72 11.68 10.66
C VAL A 92 13.38 12.51 9.55
N CYS A 93 12.72 12.69 8.41
CA CYS A 93 13.25 13.49 7.32
C CYS A 93 13.35 14.99 7.65
N GLU A 94 12.41 15.54 8.42
CA GLU A 94 12.46 16.90 8.94
C GLU A 94 13.73 17.12 9.78
N HIS A 95 14.05 16.16 10.67
CA HIS A 95 15.29 16.23 11.46
C HIS A 95 16.58 16.15 10.63
N LEU A 96 16.49 15.67 9.40
CA LEU A 96 17.60 15.55 8.47
C LEU A 96 17.68 16.70 7.45
N ASP A 97 16.89 17.77 7.64
CA ASP A 97 16.71 18.87 6.67
C ASP A 97 16.36 18.36 5.25
N GLY A 98 15.71 17.19 5.18
CA GLY A 98 15.42 16.48 3.93
C GLY A 98 14.11 16.88 3.26
N ILE A 99 13.34 17.79 3.86
CA ILE A 99 12.04 18.25 3.35
C ILE A 99 12.05 19.78 3.25
N ASP A 100 11.87 20.29 2.04
CA ASP A 100 11.55 21.71 1.82
C ASP A 100 10.02 21.90 1.89
N TRP A 101 9.53 22.43 3.00
CA TRP A 101 8.11 22.67 3.22
C TRP A 101 7.54 23.84 2.39
N SER A 102 8.40 24.67 1.79
CA SER A 102 7.98 25.77 0.92
C SER A 102 7.56 25.30 -0.48
N TRP A 103 7.91 24.06 -0.83
CA TRP A 103 7.72 23.50 -2.16
C TRP A 103 7.09 22.11 -2.10
N LEU A 104 6.02 21.91 -2.87
CA LEU A 104 5.34 20.62 -2.99
C LEU A 104 5.07 20.30 -4.46
N SER A 105 5.62 19.20 -4.95
CA SER A 105 5.23 18.60 -6.23
C SER A 105 4.22 17.48 -6.02
N MET A 106 3.14 17.47 -6.80
CA MET A 106 2.16 16.38 -6.84
C MET A 106 2.13 15.80 -8.25
N ASP A 107 2.66 14.58 -8.41
CA ASP A 107 2.61 13.85 -9.67
C ASP A 107 1.52 12.78 -9.60
N ASP A 108 0.63 12.76 -10.60
CA ASP A 108 -0.34 11.69 -10.79
C ASP A 108 -0.21 11.12 -12.22
N CYS A 109 -0.51 9.83 -12.39
CA CYS A 109 -0.48 9.17 -13.68
C CYS A 109 -1.88 8.65 -14.02
N MET A 110 -2.61 9.41 -14.82
CA MET A 110 -3.91 9.00 -15.35
C MET A 110 -3.73 8.10 -16.57
N THR A 111 -3.74 6.77 -16.38
CA THR A 111 -3.78 5.83 -17.49
C THR A 111 -5.22 5.64 -17.99
N LYS A 112 -5.45 5.72 -19.30
CA LYS A 112 -6.76 5.36 -19.89
C LYS A 112 -7.09 3.90 -19.57
N SER A 113 -8.33 3.62 -19.20
CA SER A 113 -8.83 2.25 -19.05
C SER A 113 -8.61 1.46 -20.34
N LEU A 114 -8.00 0.26 -20.24
CA LEU A 114 -7.75 -0.64 -21.38
C LEU A 114 -9.03 -1.05 -22.11
N LEU A 115 -10.18 -1.01 -21.42
CA LEU A 115 -11.49 -1.37 -21.93
C LEU A 115 -12.46 -0.19 -21.79
N SER A 116 -12.18 0.93 -22.46
CA SER A 116 -13.26 1.85 -22.80
C SER A 116 -14.09 1.21 -23.91
N GLY A 117 -15.28 0.72 -23.56
CA GLY A 117 -16.26 0.33 -24.56
C GLY A 117 -16.45 1.46 -25.60
N THR A 118 -16.84 1.08 -26.82
CA THR A 118 -17.16 1.96 -27.96
C THR A 118 -18.36 2.87 -27.64
N LYS A 119 -18.19 3.81 -26.73
CA LYS A 119 -19.09 4.96 -26.60
C LYS A 119 -18.42 6.11 -27.34
N LYS A 120 -19.05 6.54 -28.43
CA LYS A 120 -18.66 7.71 -29.21
C LYS A 120 -18.37 8.86 -28.25
N GLN A 121 -17.14 9.36 -28.24
CA GLN A 121 -16.81 10.60 -27.56
C GLN A 121 -17.71 11.71 -28.10
N ALA A 122 -18.45 12.38 -27.22
CA ALA A 122 -19.03 13.67 -27.56
C ALA A 122 -17.86 14.63 -27.81
N THR A 123 -17.88 15.31 -28.96
CA THR A 123 -16.92 16.35 -29.30
C THR A 123 -16.96 17.43 -28.21
N ILE A 124 -15.85 17.60 -27.50
CA ILE A 124 -15.67 18.74 -26.60
C ILE A 124 -15.44 19.96 -27.50
N PRO A 125 -16.26 21.02 -27.43
CA PRO A 125 -16.00 22.24 -28.18
C PRO A 125 -14.66 22.82 -27.71
N GLN A 126 -13.76 23.10 -28.64
CA GLN A 126 -12.56 23.84 -28.31
C GLN A 126 -12.98 25.27 -27.94
N THR A 127 -12.49 25.78 -26.80
CA THR A 127 -12.60 27.20 -26.50
C THR A 127 -11.79 27.95 -27.55
N GLU A 128 -12.48 28.66 -28.45
CA GLU A 128 -11.84 29.57 -29.38
C GLU A 128 -11.03 30.58 -28.57
N GLY A 129 -9.71 30.58 -28.77
CA GLY A 129 -8.83 31.57 -28.19
C GLY A 129 -9.19 32.93 -28.76
N ASP A 130 -9.75 33.79 -27.91
CA ASP A 130 -9.98 35.19 -28.20
C ASP A 130 -8.64 35.85 -28.52
N LYS A 131 -8.44 36.25 -29.78
CA LYS A 131 -7.30 37.07 -30.19
C LYS A 131 -7.73 38.53 -30.07
N ALA A 132 -7.12 39.23 -29.11
CA ALA A 132 -6.98 40.69 -29.13
C ALA A 132 -5.50 41.04 -28.89
#